data_AF-A0A395ITU2-F1
#
_entry.id   AF-A0A395ITU2-F1
#
_cell.length_a   1.000
_cell.length_b   1.000
_cell.length_c   1.000
_cell.angle_alpha   90.00
_cell.angle_beta   90.00
_cell.angle_gamma   90.00
#
_symmetry.space_group_name_H-M   'P 1'
#
loop_
_entity.id
_entity.type
_entity.pdbx_description
1 polymer ?
#
loop_
_entity_poly.entity_id
_entity_poly.type
_entity_poly.pdbx_seq_one_letter_code
_entity_poly.pdbx_strand_id
1 'polypeptide(L)'
;MTVSTIEALFALKSNLFQMFTGATIRATPVLCILSVMMTSMGVAVSFPPGAINVVSVQRTSYNPVVVPTFNASFMGNGSGYAANHYSLATLSPISESADGSVSGFTSRARKNSNLLYRLAFQTMITGQPFDQPSPCGVNCSFVIQFEGPTLECNSSSTKLIRSDSGNLSYRFPGITIYSGNWSDLTISSTSALPRVLYNGTDTNVHWQSTTLTILDAEESTADAGLLNETTTINRTMIQNDLYCTPGRALYAVNNTYVSNILKRNITTTPIAPLINLELPNQNNSIIVPGFTKNHGYGASPADWSAEAIAYYRDLNMMTILDTMFYYLAGRFVVDIERETDDTSDDGMGGGTPTFENVDAGTSGEAFD
;
A
#
# COMPACT_ATOMS: atom_id res chain seq x y z
N MET A 1 -88.22 14.12 23.37
CA MET A 1 -87.74 12.89 22.73
C MET A 1 -88.93 12.24 22.05
N THR A 2 -88.90 12.05 20.73
CA THR A 2 -90.00 11.41 19.98
C THR A 2 -89.77 9.91 19.93
N VAL A 3 -90.84 9.10 19.95
CA VAL A 3 -90.75 7.62 19.94
C VAL A 3 -89.89 7.09 18.78
N SER A 4 -89.92 7.79 17.64
CA SER A 4 -89.07 7.51 16.46
C SER A 4 -87.56 7.58 16.74
N THR A 5 -87.10 8.46 17.64
CA THR A 5 -85.66 8.52 18.01
C THR A 5 -85.20 7.32 18.84
N ILE A 6 -86.10 6.71 19.61
CA ILE A 6 -85.81 5.51 20.41
C ILE A 6 -85.76 4.27 19.50
N GLU A 7 -86.66 4.18 18.52
CA GLU A 7 -86.62 3.11 17.51
C GLU A 7 -85.37 3.18 16.63
N ALA A 8 -84.96 4.39 16.22
CA ALA A 8 -83.72 4.60 15.47
C ALA A 8 -82.47 4.14 16.25
N LEU A 9 -82.48 4.31 17.58
CA LEU A 9 -81.41 3.84 18.47
C LEU A 9 -81.34 2.31 18.56
N PHE A 10 -82.48 1.62 18.61
CA PHE A 10 -82.52 0.16 18.60
C PHE A 10 -82.18 -0.44 17.23
N ALA A 11 -82.56 0.22 16.14
CA ALA A 11 -82.23 -0.19 14.77
C ALA A 11 -80.75 0.02 14.41
N LEU A 12 -80.03 0.88 15.13
CA LEU A 12 -78.59 1.11 14.96
C LEU A 12 -77.75 -0.15 15.21
N LYS A 13 -78.27 -1.10 16.00
CA LYS A 13 -77.62 -2.40 16.24
C LYS A 13 -77.70 -3.36 15.05
N SER A 14 -78.75 -3.28 14.24
CA SER A 14 -78.99 -4.19 13.12
C SER A 14 -78.59 -3.61 11.76
N ASN A 15 -78.56 -2.28 11.62
CA ASN A 15 -78.17 -1.62 10.39
C ASN A 15 -77.24 -0.43 10.64
N LEU A 16 -75.93 -0.65 10.47
CA LEU A 16 -74.89 0.33 10.72
C LEU A 16 -75.02 1.59 9.84
N PHE A 17 -75.62 1.47 8.65
CA PHE A 17 -75.77 2.58 7.71
C PHE A 17 -76.80 3.63 8.17
N GLN A 18 -77.70 3.29 9.10
CA GLN A 18 -78.63 4.28 9.68
C GLN A 18 -77.92 5.32 10.55
N MET A 19 -76.70 5.03 11.00
CA MET A 19 -75.85 5.98 11.74
C MET A 19 -75.50 7.23 10.92
N PHE A 20 -75.49 7.15 9.57
CA PHE A 20 -75.18 8.28 8.70
C PHE A 20 -76.36 9.26 8.51
N THR A 21 -77.49 9.01 9.16
CA THR A 21 -78.59 9.99 9.18
C THR A 21 -78.23 11.13 10.13
N GLY A 22 -78.15 12.36 9.61
CA GLY A 22 -77.68 13.54 10.37
C GLY A 22 -78.48 13.86 11.63
N ALA A 23 -79.74 13.40 11.71
CA ALA A 23 -80.58 13.53 12.90
C ALA A 23 -80.07 12.67 14.08
N THR A 24 -79.61 11.46 13.78
CA THR A 24 -79.19 10.47 14.78
C THR A 24 -77.82 10.81 15.37
N ILE A 25 -76.90 11.33 14.55
CA ILE A 25 -75.59 11.82 14.98
C ILE A 25 -75.73 13.00 15.97
N ARG A 26 -76.67 13.92 15.70
CA ARG A 26 -76.91 15.06 16.59
C ARG A 26 -77.58 14.66 17.91
N ALA A 27 -78.46 13.66 17.87
CA ALA A 27 -79.20 13.21 19.06
C ALA A 27 -78.33 12.38 20.02
N THR A 28 -77.46 11.51 19.49
CA THR A 28 -76.69 10.55 20.30
C THR A 28 -75.26 10.34 19.77
N PRO A 29 -74.37 11.34 19.92
CA PRO A 29 -73.01 11.29 19.36
C PRO A 29 -72.11 10.23 20.02
N VAL A 30 -72.27 9.99 21.33
CA VAL A 30 -71.43 9.03 22.08
C VAL A 30 -71.67 7.59 21.62
N LEU A 31 -72.93 7.21 21.41
CA LEU A 31 -73.32 5.87 20.95
C LEU A 31 -72.85 5.62 19.51
N CYS A 32 -72.87 6.65 18.68
CA CYS A 32 -72.32 6.61 17.32
C CYS A 32 -70.81 6.29 17.34
N ILE A 33 -70.03 6.97 18.17
CA ILE A 33 -68.58 6.72 18.29
C ILE A 33 -68.30 5.30 18.78
N LEU A 34 -69.03 4.82 19.79
CA LEU A 34 -68.86 3.45 20.31
C LEU A 34 -69.19 2.39 19.25
N SER A 35 -70.24 2.60 18.45
CA SER A 35 -70.61 1.71 17.35
C SER A 35 -69.52 1.64 16.26
N VAL A 36 -68.96 2.80 15.88
CA VAL A 36 -67.83 2.85 14.93
C VAL A 36 -66.61 2.15 15.48
N MET A 37 -66.27 2.35 16.75
CA MET A 37 -65.16 1.67 17.39
C MET A 37 -65.35 0.14 17.39
N MET A 38 -66.53 -0.35 17.81
CA MET A 38 -66.82 -1.79 17.81
C MET A 38 -66.75 -2.40 16.41
N THR A 39 -67.25 -1.69 15.40
CA THR A 39 -67.20 -2.16 14.02
C THR A 39 -65.77 -2.15 13.46
N SER A 40 -65.00 -1.10 13.75
CA SER A 40 -63.59 -0.98 13.34
C SER A 40 -62.71 -2.07 13.97
N MET A 41 -63.03 -2.46 15.21
CA MET A 41 -62.32 -3.54 15.90
C MET A 41 -62.61 -4.90 15.25
N GLY A 42 -63.84 -5.13 14.78
CA GLY A 42 -64.17 -6.32 13.98
C GLY A 42 -63.36 -6.42 12.68
N VAL A 43 -63.16 -5.28 12.00
CA VAL A 43 -62.31 -5.21 10.80
C VAL A 43 -60.84 -5.45 11.17
N ALA A 44 -60.33 -4.84 12.24
CA ALA A 44 -58.94 -5.02 12.68
C ALA A 44 -58.62 -6.48 13.06
N VAL A 45 -59.56 -7.17 13.73
CA VAL A 45 -59.40 -8.58 14.13
C VAL A 45 -59.60 -9.55 12.95
N SER A 46 -60.27 -9.12 11.88
CA SER A 46 -60.45 -9.95 10.68
C SER A 46 -59.15 -10.17 9.89
N PHE A 47 -58.11 -9.37 10.12
CA PHE A 47 -56.77 -9.61 9.59
C PHE A 47 -56.01 -10.53 10.56
N PRO A 48 -55.76 -11.81 10.21
CA PRO A 48 -54.99 -12.70 11.06
C PRO A 48 -53.60 -12.11 11.27
N PRO A 49 -53.02 -12.14 12.48
CA PRO A 49 -51.66 -11.64 12.71
C PRO A 49 -50.60 -12.36 11.84
N GLY A 50 -50.91 -13.54 11.31
CA GLY A 50 -50.08 -14.26 10.33
C GLY A 50 -50.20 -13.79 8.87
N ALA A 51 -51.12 -12.88 8.54
CA ALA A 51 -51.29 -12.34 7.19
C ALA A 51 -50.43 -11.08 6.91
N ILE A 52 -49.76 -10.54 7.94
CA ILE A 52 -48.80 -9.45 7.78
C ILE A 52 -47.43 -10.07 7.47
N ASN A 53 -47.06 -10.12 6.20
CA ASN A 53 -45.70 -10.49 5.81
C ASN A 53 -44.82 -9.23 5.76
N VAL A 54 -43.93 -9.07 6.72
CA VAL A 54 -42.90 -8.02 6.67
C VAL A 54 -41.83 -8.47 5.70
N VAL A 55 -42.00 -8.12 4.43
CA VAL A 55 -40.96 -8.33 3.41
C VAL A 55 -39.94 -7.22 3.55
N SER A 56 -38.74 -7.56 4.03
CA SER A 56 -37.61 -6.63 4.00
C SER A 56 -37.17 -6.43 2.55
N VAL A 57 -37.48 -5.27 1.98
CA VAL A 57 -36.93 -4.87 0.68
C VAL A 57 -35.59 -4.21 0.91
N GLN A 58 -34.52 -4.79 0.35
CA GLN A 58 -33.22 -4.15 0.33
C GLN A 58 -33.29 -2.92 -0.59
N ARG A 59 -33.09 -1.72 -0.03
CA ARG A 59 -32.94 -0.50 -0.81
C ARG A 59 -31.46 -0.15 -0.92
N THR A 60 -30.96 -0.06 -2.14
CA THR A 60 -29.64 0.53 -2.43
C THR A 60 -29.75 2.04 -2.32
N SER A 61 -28.98 2.66 -1.42
CA SER A 61 -28.85 4.11 -1.30
C SER A 61 -27.47 4.51 -1.79
N TYR A 62 -27.41 5.53 -2.64
CA TYR A 62 -26.16 6.11 -3.12
C TYR A 62 -25.93 7.40 -2.35
N ASN A 63 -24.88 7.42 -1.51
CA ASN A 63 -24.47 8.61 -0.79
C ASN A 63 -23.04 8.97 -1.22
N PRO A 64 -22.75 10.22 -1.60
CA PRO A 64 -21.39 10.65 -1.82
C PRO A 64 -20.65 10.65 -0.49
N VAL A 65 -19.53 9.92 -0.41
CA VAL A 65 -18.67 9.90 0.77
C VAL A 65 -17.25 10.21 0.34
N VAL A 66 -16.59 11.07 1.09
CA VAL A 66 -15.19 11.42 0.87
C VAL A 66 -14.32 10.33 1.47
N VAL A 67 -13.54 9.64 0.63
CA VAL A 67 -12.57 8.63 1.03
C VAL A 67 -11.18 9.16 0.71
N PRO A 68 -10.24 9.18 1.67
CA PRO A 68 -8.89 9.66 1.41
C PRO A 68 -8.18 8.74 0.41
N THR A 69 -7.56 9.34 -0.60
CA THR A 69 -6.71 8.64 -1.56
C THR A 69 -5.31 9.22 -1.55
N PHE A 70 -4.35 8.42 -2.01
CA PHE A 70 -2.99 8.89 -2.19
C PHE A 70 -2.87 9.69 -3.50
N ASN A 71 -2.16 10.81 -3.44
CA ASN A 71 -1.80 11.60 -4.61
C ASN A 71 -0.33 12.03 -4.48
N ALA A 72 0.54 11.41 -5.26
CA ALA A 72 1.98 11.66 -5.23
C ALA A 72 2.37 13.09 -5.66
N SER A 73 1.51 13.79 -6.40
CA SER A 73 1.75 15.17 -6.84
C SER A 73 1.25 16.21 -5.83
N PHE A 74 0.64 15.78 -4.72
CA PHE A 74 0.09 16.71 -3.74
C PHE A 74 1.20 17.38 -2.92
N MET A 75 1.21 18.71 -2.95
CA MET A 75 2.21 19.57 -2.30
C MET A 75 1.59 20.62 -1.37
N GLY A 76 0.31 20.46 -1.01
CA GLY A 76 -0.42 21.42 -0.19
C GLY A 76 -0.68 22.75 -0.92
N ASN A 77 -0.21 23.86 -0.35
CA ASN A 77 -0.39 25.21 -0.92
C ASN A 77 0.65 25.57 -2.00
N GLY A 78 1.51 24.62 -2.40
CA GLY A 78 2.58 24.86 -3.37
C GLY A 78 3.81 25.58 -2.81
N SER A 79 3.86 25.88 -1.51
CA SER A 79 5.06 26.41 -0.87
C SER A 79 6.11 25.31 -0.69
N GLY A 80 7.40 25.67 -0.63
CA GLY A 80 8.46 24.71 -0.32
C GLY A 80 8.25 24.02 1.03
N TYR A 81 7.69 24.75 2.01
CA TYR A 81 7.39 24.21 3.34
C TYR A 81 6.30 23.13 3.27
N ALA A 82 5.19 23.41 2.58
CA ALA A 82 4.11 22.45 2.43
C ALA A 82 4.53 21.25 1.55
N ALA A 83 5.28 21.49 0.47
CA ALA A 83 5.81 20.43 -0.38
C ALA A 83 6.70 19.47 0.41
N ASN A 84 7.65 19.98 1.21
CA ASN A 84 8.47 19.12 2.06
C ASN A 84 7.66 18.43 3.17
N HIS A 85 6.63 19.09 3.71
CA HIS A 85 5.74 18.49 4.71
C HIS A 85 4.96 17.28 4.16
N TYR A 86 4.40 17.39 2.95
CA TYR A 86 3.62 16.33 2.30
C TYR A 86 4.45 15.34 1.47
N SER A 87 5.72 15.62 1.20
CA SER A 87 6.61 14.68 0.55
C SER A 87 6.94 13.49 1.44
N LEU A 88 7.13 12.35 0.80
CA LEU A 88 7.66 11.12 1.41
C LEU A 88 9.19 11.13 1.48
N ALA A 89 9.86 11.96 0.67
CA ALA A 89 11.31 12.17 0.70
C ALA A 89 11.66 13.48 1.42
N THR A 90 12.89 13.60 1.92
CA THR A 90 13.40 14.86 2.47
C THR A 90 13.88 15.75 1.32
N LEU A 91 13.24 16.90 1.13
CA LEU A 91 13.62 17.87 0.11
C LEU A 91 14.68 18.82 0.67
N SER A 92 15.94 18.65 0.36
CA SER A 92 17.00 19.55 0.85
C SER A 92 17.01 20.86 0.04
N PRO A 93 16.70 22.02 0.64
CA PRO A 93 16.68 23.29 -0.09
C PRO A 93 18.07 23.68 -0.60
N ILE A 94 18.11 24.32 -1.75
CA ILE A 94 19.33 24.90 -2.33
C ILE A 94 19.26 26.41 -2.11
N SER A 95 20.36 26.98 -1.61
CA SER A 95 20.41 28.41 -1.29
C SER A 95 20.17 29.26 -2.53
N GLU A 96 19.29 30.26 -2.37
CA GLU A 96 19.07 31.29 -3.37
C GLU A 96 20.37 32.00 -3.72
N SER A 97 20.61 32.16 -5.03
CA SER A 97 21.59 33.12 -5.52
C SER A 97 21.22 34.53 -5.01
N ALA A 98 22.19 35.43 -4.90
CA ALA A 98 21.96 36.81 -4.47
C ALA A 98 20.90 37.55 -5.31
N ASP A 99 20.68 37.08 -6.55
CA ASP A 99 19.69 37.60 -7.49
C ASP A 99 18.31 36.93 -7.36
N GLY A 100 18.13 36.01 -6.41
CA GLY A 100 16.90 35.23 -6.21
C GLY A 100 16.57 34.26 -7.37
N SER A 101 17.50 34.05 -8.30
CA SER A 101 17.25 33.35 -9.57
C SER A 101 17.37 31.83 -9.48
N VAL A 102 18.01 31.30 -8.44
CA VAL A 102 18.25 29.85 -8.26
C VAL A 102 17.76 29.41 -6.89
N SER A 103 16.44 29.28 -6.71
CA SER A 103 15.87 28.52 -5.60
C SER A 103 15.43 27.16 -6.09
N GLY A 104 15.54 26.15 -5.24
CA GLY A 104 15.20 24.78 -5.62
C GLY A 104 15.47 23.78 -4.52
N PHE A 105 15.49 22.52 -4.88
CA PHE A 105 15.80 21.44 -3.95
C PHE A 105 16.62 20.32 -4.58
N THR A 106 17.32 19.60 -3.72
CA THR A 106 17.90 18.28 -3.99
C THR A 106 17.19 17.25 -3.13
N SER A 107 17.18 15.99 -3.54
CA SER A 107 16.78 14.89 -2.67
C SER A 107 18.05 14.17 -2.22
N ARG A 108 18.36 14.21 -0.93
CA ARG A 108 19.57 13.58 -0.37
C ARG A 108 19.28 12.50 0.65
N ALA A 109 18.08 12.49 1.22
CA ALA A 109 17.77 11.60 2.33
C ALA A 109 16.30 11.21 2.33
N ARG A 110 16.07 10.00 2.81
CA ARG A 110 14.71 9.51 3.09
C ARG A 110 14.14 10.31 4.25
N LYS A 111 12.85 10.62 4.20
CA LYS A 111 12.18 11.17 5.36
C LYS A 111 11.93 9.99 6.29
N ASN A 112 12.64 9.94 7.41
CA ASN A 112 12.56 8.86 8.40
C ASN A 112 11.19 8.88 9.12
N SER A 113 10.11 8.59 8.38
CA SER A 113 8.84 8.22 8.98
C SER A 113 8.88 6.70 9.17
N ASN A 114 9.27 6.27 10.38
CA ASN A 114 9.24 4.85 10.77
C ASN A 114 7.88 4.19 10.47
N LEU A 115 6.81 4.98 10.34
CA LEU A 115 5.49 4.51 9.97
C LEU A 115 5.42 3.92 8.56
N LEU A 116 5.98 4.57 7.53
CA LEU A 116 5.87 4.08 6.15
C LEU A 116 6.61 2.75 5.99
N TYR A 117 7.80 2.64 6.56
CA TYR A 117 8.58 1.40 6.61
C TYR A 117 7.83 0.27 7.30
N ARG A 118 7.25 0.53 8.47
CA ARG A 118 6.49 -0.47 9.22
C ARG A 118 5.24 -0.92 8.46
N LEU A 119 4.53 0.01 7.82
CA LEU A 119 3.36 -0.31 6.99
C LEU A 119 3.77 -1.15 5.79
N ALA A 120 4.82 -0.75 5.05
CA ALA A 120 5.33 -1.49 3.92
C ALA A 120 5.75 -2.92 4.32
N PHE A 121 6.57 -3.05 5.36
CA PHE A 121 7.01 -4.34 5.90
C PHE A 121 5.84 -5.24 6.26
N GLN A 122 4.87 -4.71 7.02
CA GLN A 122 3.70 -5.48 7.42
C GLN A 122 2.88 -5.94 6.21
N THR A 123 2.64 -5.05 5.23
CA THR A 123 1.89 -5.42 4.02
C THR A 123 2.61 -6.46 3.15
N MET A 124 3.95 -6.42 3.10
CA MET A 124 4.72 -7.42 2.35
C MET A 124 4.68 -8.79 3.02
N ILE A 125 4.72 -8.85 4.36
CA ILE A 125 4.63 -10.11 5.11
C ILE A 125 3.22 -10.71 5.04
N THR A 126 2.19 -9.88 5.24
CA THR A 126 0.81 -10.37 5.23
C THR A 126 0.30 -10.65 3.82
N GLY A 127 0.95 -10.08 2.79
CA GLY A 127 0.49 -10.12 1.41
C GLY A 127 -0.85 -9.42 1.18
N GLN A 128 -1.35 -8.68 2.17
CA GLN A 128 -2.66 -8.02 2.13
C GLN A 128 -2.63 -6.66 2.82
N PRO A 129 -3.30 -5.63 2.26
CA PRO A 129 -3.45 -4.34 2.91
C PRO A 129 -4.36 -4.43 4.15
N PHE A 130 -4.13 -3.56 5.12
CA PHE A 130 -4.91 -3.50 6.36
C PHE A 130 -6.41 -3.31 6.12
N ASP A 131 -7.22 -3.92 6.99
CA ASP A 131 -8.65 -3.65 7.02
C ASP A 131 -8.91 -2.20 7.44
N GLN A 132 -9.85 -1.56 6.74
CA GLN A 132 -10.29 -0.20 7.03
C GLN A 132 -11.75 -0.25 7.46
N PRO A 133 -12.19 0.64 8.37
CA PRO A 133 -13.61 0.73 8.69
C PRO A 133 -14.39 1.21 7.47
N SER A 134 -15.58 0.66 7.28
CA SER A 134 -16.46 1.07 6.18
C SER A 134 -16.89 2.53 6.36
N PRO A 135 -16.77 3.37 5.31
CA PRO A 135 -17.13 4.78 5.40
C PRO A 135 -18.65 5.02 5.28
N CYS A 136 -19.43 4.03 4.83
CA CYS A 136 -20.88 4.18 4.58
C CYS A 136 -21.77 3.12 5.24
N GLY A 137 -21.23 2.32 6.16
CA GLY A 137 -21.97 1.33 6.95
C GLY A 137 -21.62 -0.12 6.62
N VAL A 138 -22.33 -1.06 7.24
CA VAL A 138 -21.94 -2.49 7.25
C VAL A 138 -21.93 -3.18 5.88
N ASN A 139 -22.76 -2.70 4.96
CA ASN A 139 -22.87 -3.19 3.59
C ASN A 139 -22.67 -1.99 2.66
N CYS A 140 -21.41 -1.78 2.25
CA CYS A 140 -20.99 -0.60 1.51
C CYS A 140 -20.11 -1.04 0.35
N SER A 141 -20.34 -0.52 -0.84
CA SER A 141 -19.48 -0.77 -2.00
C SER A 141 -19.07 0.53 -2.65
N PHE A 142 -17.78 0.72 -2.87
CA PHE A 142 -17.26 1.89 -3.56
C PHE A 142 -15.99 1.57 -4.32
N VAL A 143 -15.74 2.34 -5.37
CA VAL A 143 -14.52 2.25 -6.18
C VAL A 143 -13.67 3.47 -5.88
N ILE A 144 -12.41 3.25 -5.54
CA ILE A 144 -11.40 4.32 -5.50
C ILE A 144 -10.48 4.18 -6.70
N GLN A 145 -10.10 5.31 -7.28
CA GLN A 145 -9.12 5.38 -8.35
C GLN A 145 -8.00 6.32 -7.92
N PHE A 146 -6.76 5.85 -8.04
CA PHE A 146 -5.59 6.66 -7.74
C PHE A 146 -4.38 6.18 -8.55
N GLU A 147 -3.46 7.11 -8.79
CA GLU A 147 -2.18 6.81 -9.41
C GLU A 147 -1.21 6.31 -8.33
N GLY A 148 -0.53 5.19 -8.59
CA GLY A 148 0.41 4.57 -7.65
C GLY A 148 1.64 3.99 -8.34
N PRO A 149 2.66 3.59 -7.56
CA PRO A 149 3.86 2.98 -8.11
C PRO A 149 3.59 1.53 -8.52
N THR A 150 4.17 1.11 -9.65
CA THR A 150 4.15 -0.28 -10.12
C THR A 150 5.56 -0.72 -10.51
N LEU A 151 5.77 -2.03 -10.67
CA LEU A 151 7.00 -2.61 -11.18
C LEU A 151 6.70 -3.49 -12.38
N GLU A 152 7.50 -3.33 -13.42
CA GLU A 152 7.53 -4.26 -14.56
C GLU A 152 8.76 -5.14 -14.40
N CYS A 153 8.54 -6.38 -13.99
CA CYS A 153 9.62 -7.31 -13.70
C CYS A 153 9.75 -8.35 -14.81
N ASN A 154 10.99 -8.60 -15.21
CA ASN A 154 11.37 -9.70 -16.08
C ASN A 154 12.25 -10.67 -15.29
N SER A 155 12.04 -11.96 -15.46
CA SER A 155 12.75 -13.00 -14.72
C SER A 155 13.43 -13.96 -15.67
N SER A 156 14.67 -14.32 -15.38
CA SER A 156 15.43 -15.31 -16.13
C SER A 156 16.03 -16.34 -15.19
N SER A 157 16.02 -17.61 -15.60
CA SER A 157 16.59 -18.71 -14.83
C SER A 157 17.74 -19.35 -15.61
N THR A 158 18.89 -19.50 -14.98
CA THR A 158 20.07 -20.15 -15.55
C THR A 158 20.52 -21.30 -14.67
N LYS A 159 20.85 -22.44 -15.29
CA LYS A 159 21.44 -23.58 -14.58
C LYS A 159 22.95 -23.39 -14.51
N LEU A 160 23.49 -23.41 -13.31
CA LEU A 160 24.91 -23.28 -13.05
C LEU A 160 25.47 -24.59 -12.52
N ILE A 161 26.67 -24.93 -12.98
CA ILE A 161 27.47 -26.03 -12.45
C ILE A 161 28.76 -25.39 -11.96
N ARG A 162 29.02 -25.49 -10.65
CA ARG A 162 30.21 -24.91 -10.03
C ARG A 162 30.99 -26.03 -9.34
N SER A 163 32.28 -26.11 -9.65
CA SER A 163 33.20 -27.04 -9.04
C SER A 163 34.25 -26.24 -8.27
N ASP A 164 34.21 -26.32 -6.95
CA ASP A 164 35.22 -25.70 -6.08
C ASP A 164 36.11 -26.81 -5.52
N SER A 165 37.43 -26.70 -5.69
CA SER A 165 38.42 -27.65 -5.15
C SER A 165 39.31 -26.96 -4.11
N GLY A 166 39.58 -27.65 -3.00
CA GLY A 166 40.41 -27.15 -1.91
C GLY A 166 41.01 -28.26 -1.06
N ASN A 167 42.08 -27.96 -0.34
CA ASN A 167 42.66 -28.88 0.64
C ASN A 167 41.83 -28.89 1.93
N LEU A 168 41.94 -29.94 2.75
CA LEU A 168 41.21 -30.12 4.02
C LEU A 168 41.19 -28.91 4.97
N SER A 169 42.21 -28.04 4.91
CA SER A 169 42.30 -26.83 5.76
C SER A 169 41.59 -25.61 5.17
N TYR A 170 40.97 -25.72 3.99
CA TYR A 170 40.39 -24.60 3.27
C TYR A 170 38.89 -24.46 3.55
N ARG A 171 38.49 -23.33 4.14
CA ARG A 171 37.07 -22.94 4.25
C ARG A 171 36.56 -22.63 2.84
N PHE A 172 35.58 -23.39 2.36
CA PHE A 172 34.95 -23.09 1.07
C PHE A 172 34.38 -21.67 1.09
N PRO A 173 34.52 -20.90 -0.01
CA PRO A 173 33.93 -19.57 -0.07
C PRO A 173 32.41 -19.69 0.14
N GLY A 174 31.88 -18.84 1.01
CA GLY A 174 30.44 -18.74 1.22
C GLY A 174 29.72 -18.46 -0.10
N ILE A 175 28.53 -19.04 -0.27
CA ILE A 175 27.72 -18.83 -1.46
C ILE A 175 26.68 -17.77 -1.15
N THR A 176 26.65 -16.71 -1.94
CA THR A 176 25.56 -15.74 -1.91
C THR A 176 24.29 -16.38 -2.50
N ILE A 177 23.37 -16.79 -1.64
CA ILE A 177 22.09 -17.41 -2.05
C ILE A 177 21.05 -16.37 -2.48
N TYR A 178 21.23 -15.12 -2.04
CA TYR A 178 20.39 -14.01 -2.41
C TYR A 178 21.21 -12.74 -2.44
N SER A 179 21.03 -11.92 -3.46
CA SER A 179 21.50 -10.54 -3.50
C SER A 179 20.45 -9.69 -4.17
N GLY A 180 20.03 -8.61 -3.52
CA GLY A 180 19.05 -7.66 -4.05
C GLY A 180 19.55 -6.23 -3.87
N ASN A 181 19.50 -5.43 -4.93
CA ASN A 181 19.81 -4.01 -4.84
C ASN A 181 19.13 -3.20 -5.95
N TRP A 182 18.92 -1.92 -5.69
CA TRP A 182 18.67 -0.94 -6.73
C TRP A 182 19.98 -0.62 -7.44
N SER A 183 20.04 -0.97 -8.72
CA SER A 183 21.08 -0.48 -9.61
C SER A 183 20.64 0.89 -10.13
N ASP A 184 21.55 1.84 -9.94
CA ASP A 184 21.38 3.26 -10.25
C ASP A 184 20.52 4.07 -9.27
N LEU A 185 21.15 4.38 -8.14
CA LEU A 185 21.06 5.72 -7.56
C LEU A 185 22.41 6.37 -7.85
N THR A 186 22.44 7.44 -8.65
CA THR A 186 23.60 8.35 -8.81
C THR A 186 23.98 9.10 -7.51
N ILE A 187 23.80 8.45 -6.34
CA ILE A 187 24.23 8.87 -5.01
C ILE A 187 25.62 8.28 -4.67
N SER A 188 26.16 7.32 -5.44
CA SER A 188 27.60 6.99 -5.33
C SER A 188 28.45 8.04 -6.07
N SER A 189 28.72 9.12 -5.35
CA SER A 189 29.75 10.10 -5.66
C SER A 189 31.08 9.37 -5.91
N THR A 190 31.68 9.46 -7.10
CA THR A 190 33.16 9.61 -7.25
C THR A 190 33.69 9.73 -8.69
N SER A 191 32.99 9.36 -9.77
CA SER A 191 33.60 9.47 -11.11
C SER A 191 33.04 10.61 -11.96
N ALA A 192 33.89 11.61 -12.22
CA ALA A 192 33.71 12.71 -13.17
C ALA A 192 33.73 12.24 -14.65
N LEU A 193 32.98 11.19 -14.98
CA LEU A 193 32.74 10.82 -16.37
C LEU A 193 31.64 11.72 -16.95
N PRO A 194 31.77 12.16 -18.21
CA PRO A 194 30.75 12.96 -18.87
C PRO A 194 29.44 12.16 -18.87
N ARG A 195 28.45 12.63 -18.11
CA ARG A 195 27.11 12.04 -18.15
C ARG A 195 26.61 12.18 -19.58
N VAL A 196 26.36 11.04 -20.23
CA VAL A 196 25.64 10.99 -21.50
C VAL A 196 24.32 11.71 -21.27
N LEU A 197 23.99 12.70 -22.10
CA LEU A 197 22.72 13.42 -21.99
C LEU A 197 21.58 12.38 -22.02
N TYR A 198 20.94 12.21 -20.87
CA TYR A 198 19.79 11.36 -20.73
C TYR A 198 18.66 11.89 -21.60
N ASN A 199 18.21 11.09 -22.57
CA ASN A 199 17.22 11.48 -23.57
C ASN A 199 15.77 11.41 -23.04
N GLY A 200 15.59 11.19 -21.73
CA GLY A 200 14.27 11.20 -21.09
C GLY A 200 13.38 9.99 -21.38
N THR A 201 13.88 8.95 -22.07
CA THR A 201 13.07 7.82 -22.51
C THR A 201 13.00 6.64 -21.53
N ASP A 202 14.02 6.45 -20.68
CA ASP A 202 14.22 5.18 -19.96
C ASP A 202 14.64 5.38 -18.50
N THR A 203 14.01 4.71 -17.54
CA THR A 203 14.46 4.82 -16.15
C THR A 203 15.84 4.21 -15.98
N ASN A 204 16.84 5.00 -15.60
CA ASN A 204 18.15 4.46 -15.24
C ASN A 204 18.08 3.61 -13.96
N VAL A 205 17.12 3.94 -13.07
CA VAL A 205 16.84 3.21 -11.84
C VAL A 205 16.15 1.87 -12.14
N HIS A 206 16.73 0.76 -11.67
CA HIS A 206 16.12 -0.55 -11.75
C HIS A 206 16.46 -1.40 -10.53
N TRP A 207 15.58 -2.31 -10.18
CA TRP A 207 15.85 -3.30 -9.13
C TRP A 207 16.41 -4.55 -9.78
N GLN A 208 17.55 -5.01 -9.27
CA GLN A 208 18.11 -6.30 -9.64
C GLN A 208 18.19 -7.17 -8.39
N SER A 209 17.60 -8.35 -8.46
CA SER A 209 17.85 -9.39 -7.47
C SER A 209 18.21 -10.71 -8.11
N THR A 210 19.08 -11.44 -7.44
CA THR A 210 19.56 -12.75 -7.84
C THR A 210 19.27 -13.69 -6.68
N THR A 211 18.67 -14.84 -6.99
CA THR A 211 18.40 -15.89 -6.02
C THR A 211 19.02 -17.17 -6.53
N LEU A 212 19.68 -17.92 -5.66
CA LEU A 212 20.37 -19.14 -6.02
C LEU A 212 19.80 -20.30 -5.19
N THR A 213 19.25 -21.27 -5.90
CA THR A 213 18.70 -22.51 -5.34
C THR A 213 19.66 -23.64 -5.63
N ILE A 214 20.18 -24.27 -4.58
CA ILE A 214 21.03 -25.46 -4.70
C ILE A 214 20.12 -26.65 -5.03
N LEU A 215 20.42 -27.36 -6.13
CA LEU A 215 19.70 -28.56 -6.51
C LEU A 215 20.38 -29.81 -5.98
N ASP A 216 21.69 -29.88 -6.16
CA ASP A 216 22.50 -31.04 -5.78
C ASP A 216 23.93 -30.60 -5.46
N ALA A 217 24.57 -31.32 -4.54
CA ALA A 217 25.94 -31.12 -4.14
C ALA A 217 26.62 -32.50 -3.98
N GLU A 218 27.55 -32.80 -4.88
CA GLU A 218 28.34 -34.02 -4.85
C GLU A 218 29.74 -33.68 -4.36
N GLU A 219 30.16 -34.33 -3.28
CA GLU A 219 31.51 -34.25 -2.76
C GLU A 219 32.34 -35.43 -3.29
N SER A 220 33.49 -35.12 -3.87
CA SER A 220 34.46 -36.12 -4.33
C SER A 220 35.82 -35.85 -3.68
N THR A 221 36.31 -36.81 -2.93
CA THR A 221 37.64 -36.79 -2.32
C THR A 221 38.61 -37.59 -3.18
N ALA A 222 39.67 -36.96 -3.67
CA ALA A 222 40.75 -37.66 -4.35
C ALA A 222 41.88 -37.95 -3.34
N ASP A 223 42.09 -39.23 -3.03
CA ASP A 223 43.17 -39.69 -2.15
C ASP A 223 44.53 -39.52 -2.81
N ALA A 224 45.25 -38.46 -2.43
CA ALA A 224 46.66 -38.25 -2.75
C ALA A 224 47.55 -38.47 -1.50
N GLY A 225 47.28 -39.53 -0.73
CA GLY A 225 48.03 -39.89 0.47
C GLY A 225 47.84 -38.94 1.66
N LEU A 226 48.27 -39.40 2.84
CA LEU A 226 48.04 -38.88 4.20
C LEU A 226 48.27 -37.37 4.48
N LEU A 227 48.72 -36.57 3.50
CA LEU A 227 49.06 -35.16 3.71
C LEU A 227 48.41 -34.18 2.71
N ASN A 228 47.80 -34.65 1.61
CA ASN A 228 47.26 -33.78 0.55
C ASN A 228 45.91 -34.27 0.01
N GLU A 229 44.96 -34.61 0.88
CA GLU A 229 43.58 -34.86 0.42
C GLU A 229 42.99 -33.57 -0.17
N THR A 230 42.66 -33.63 -1.45
CA THR A 230 41.92 -32.59 -2.16
C THR A 230 40.45 -32.99 -2.23
N THR A 231 39.60 -32.19 -1.61
CA THR A 231 38.14 -32.31 -1.71
C THR A 231 37.66 -31.42 -2.85
N THR A 232 36.92 -31.99 -3.78
CA THR A 232 36.21 -31.25 -4.83
C THR A 232 34.72 -31.34 -4.56
N ILE A 233 34.05 -30.19 -4.47
CA ILE A 233 32.60 -30.14 -4.34
C ILE A 233 32.02 -29.65 -5.67
N ASN A 234 31.25 -30.52 -6.32
CA ASN A 234 30.48 -30.20 -7.51
C ASN A 234 29.06 -29.84 -7.11
N ARG A 235 28.65 -28.62 -7.41
CA ARG A 235 27.30 -28.14 -7.08
C ARG A 235 26.55 -27.83 -8.36
N THR A 236 25.32 -28.32 -8.44
CA THR A 236 24.36 -27.88 -9.45
C THR A 236 23.35 -26.95 -8.81
N MET A 237 23.18 -25.79 -9.42
CA MET A 237 22.36 -24.70 -8.88
C MET A 237 21.47 -24.13 -9.98
N ILE A 238 20.35 -23.54 -9.58
CA ILE A 238 19.56 -22.67 -10.44
C ILE A 238 19.71 -21.26 -9.89
N GLN A 239 20.20 -20.35 -10.73
CA GLN A 239 20.19 -18.92 -10.46
C GLN A 239 18.97 -18.31 -11.15
N ASN A 240 18.10 -17.65 -10.37
CA ASN A 240 17.01 -16.84 -10.90
C ASN A 240 17.38 -15.37 -10.72
N ASP A 241 17.47 -14.66 -11.83
CA ASP A 241 17.66 -13.23 -11.89
C ASP A 241 16.30 -12.55 -12.11
N LEU A 242 16.03 -11.52 -11.33
CA LEU A 242 14.83 -10.70 -11.42
C LEU A 242 15.28 -9.26 -11.67
N TYR A 243 14.79 -8.70 -12.76
CA TYR A 243 15.06 -7.33 -13.19
C TYR A 243 13.74 -6.56 -13.23
N CYS A 244 13.58 -5.53 -12.41
CA CYS A 244 12.34 -4.76 -12.35
C CYS A 244 12.58 -3.28 -12.66
N THR A 245 11.77 -2.72 -13.56
CA THR A 245 11.74 -1.28 -13.85
C THR A 245 10.59 -0.62 -13.09
N PRO A 246 10.84 0.51 -12.42
CA PRO A 246 9.80 1.23 -11.71
C PRO A 246 8.92 2.04 -12.67
N GLY A 247 7.62 1.98 -12.44
CA GLY A 247 6.62 2.67 -13.25
C GLY A 247 5.45 3.21 -12.44
N ARG A 248 4.46 3.74 -13.16
CA ARG A 248 3.21 4.27 -12.63
C ARG A 248 2.06 3.50 -13.23
N ALA A 249 1.07 3.20 -12.40
CA ALA A 249 -0.17 2.58 -12.83
C ALA A 249 -1.36 3.31 -12.20
N LEU A 250 -2.48 3.30 -12.92
CA LEU A 250 -3.77 3.68 -12.36
C LEU A 250 -4.35 2.44 -11.67
N TYR A 251 -4.59 2.56 -10.37
CA TYR A 251 -5.22 1.54 -9.55
C TYR A 251 -6.71 1.84 -9.48
N ALA A 252 -7.55 0.86 -9.83
CA ALA A 252 -8.98 0.88 -9.51
C ALA A 252 -9.26 -0.20 -8.46
N VAL A 253 -9.55 0.24 -7.24
CA VAL A 253 -9.82 -0.66 -6.12
C VAL A 253 -11.32 -0.65 -5.85
N ASN A 254 -11.96 -1.78 -6.17
CA ASN A 254 -13.34 -2.02 -5.82
C ASN A 254 -13.39 -2.60 -4.40
N ASN A 255 -13.84 -1.78 -3.45
CA ASN A 255 -14.01 -2.14 -2.06
C ASN A 255 -15.47 -2.56 -1.84
N THR A 256 -15.66 -3.77 -1.30
CA THR A 256 -16.98 -4.29 -0.95
C THR A 256 -16.97 -4.74 0.50
N TYR A 257 -17.79 -4.10 1.32
CA TYR A 257 -18.05 -4.45 2.70
C TYR A 257 -19.31 -5.30 2.75
N VAL A 258 -19.21 -6.50 3.32
CA VAL A 258 -20.37 -7.35 3.61
C VAL A 258 -20.30 -7.71 5.09
N SER A 259 -21.25 -7.22 5.87
CA SER A 259 -21.24 -7.38 7.34
C SER A 259 -19.92 -6.90 7.98
N ASN A 260 -19.42 -5.73 7.56
CA ASN A 260 -18.12 -5.15 7.94
C ASN A 260 -16.87 -5.94 7.50
N ILE A 261 -17.01 -7.03 6.75
CA ILE A 261 -15.86 -7.75 6.19
C ILE A 261 -15.50 -7.10 4.86
N LEU A 262 -14.27 -6.60 4.76
CA LEU A 262 -13.75 -5.94 3.58
C LEU A 262 -13.23 -6.96 2.56
N LYS A 263 -13.77 -6.91 1.36
CA LYS A 263 -13.23 -7.59 0.18
C LYS A 263 -12.80 -6.56 -0.85
N ARG A 264 -11.56 -6.69 -1.32
CA ARG A 264 -10.96 -5.80 -2.31
C ARG A 264 -10.72 -6.55 -3.60
N ASN A 265 -11.12 -5.96 -4.71
CA ASN A 265 -10.68 -6.36 -6.03
C ASN A 265 -9.87 -5.20 -6.63
N ILE A 266 -8.61 -5.46 -6.97
CA ILE A 266 -7.67 -4.45 -7.45
C ILE A 266 -7.41 -4.73 -8.92
N THR A 267 -7.69 -3.74 -9.77
CA THR A 267 -7.25 -3.75 -11.15
C THR A 267 -6.23 -2.65 -11.37
N THR A 268 -5.23 -2.93 -12.19
CA THR A 268 -4.11 -2.04 -12.46
C THR A 268 -3.95 -1.84 -13.95
N THR A 269 -3.87 -0.59 -14.39
CA THR A 269 -3.53 -0.25 -15.79
C THR A 269 -2.23 0.54 -15.82
N PRO A 270 -1.16 0.04 -16.45
CA PRO A 270 0.09 0.78 -16.59
C PRO A 270 -0.13 2.14 -17.26
N ILE A 271 0.59 3.15 -16.80
CA ILE A 271 0.57 4.52 -17.35
C ILE A 271 1.90 4.80 -18.05
N ALA A 272 2.98 4.84 -17.30
CA ALA A 272 4.31 5.19 -17.81
C ALA A 272 5.42 4.80 -16.82
N PRO A 273 6.64 4.53 -17.29
CA PRO A 273 7.83 4.36 -16.45
C PRO A 273 8.16 5.63 -15.62
N LEU A 274 8.88 5.48 -14.51
CA LEU A 274 9.38 6.59 -13.68
C LEU A 274 10.63 7.25 -14.28
N ILE A 275 10.47 7.98 -15.38
CA ILE A 275 11.58 8.57 -16.14
C ILE A 275 12.15 9.86 -15.54
N ASN A 276 11.40 10.54 -14.66
CA ASN A 276 11.79 11.85 -14.12
C ASN A 276 12.61 11.76 -12.84
N LEU A 277 13.32 10.65 -12.61
CA LEU A 277 14.18 10.48 -11.43
C LEU A 277 15.60 11.01 -11.65
N GLU A 278 16.01 11.21 -12.91
CA GLU A 278 17.29 11.82 -13.23
C GLU A 278 17.20 13.35 -13.19
N LEU A 279 18.12 13.95 -12.46
CA LEU A 279 18.18 15.40 -12.30
C LEU A 279 18.76 16.02 -13.58
N PRO A 280 18.06 16.96 -14.24
CA PRO A 280 18.45 17.48 -15.55
C PRO A 280 19.74 18.34 -15.51
N ASN A 281 20.12 18.84 -14.34
CA ASN A 281 21.19 19.82 -14.20
C ASN A 281 22.47 19.19 -13.63
N GLN A 282 23.64 19.70 -14.06
CA GLN A 282 24.97 19.31 -13.56
C GLN A 282 25.10 19.36 -12.03
N ASN A 283 24.27 20.18 -11.37
CA ASN A 283 24.26 20.36 -9.92
C ASN A 283 23.34 19.38 -9.17
N ASN A 284 22.75 18.38 -9.85
CA ASN A 284 21.80 17.44 -9.26
C ASN A 284 20.66 18.18 -8.51
N SER A 285 20.04 19.17 -9.15
CA SER A 285 19.06 20.07 -8.52
C SER A 285 17.83 20.31 -9.39
N ILE A 286 16.66 20.36 -8.77
CA ILE A 286 15.43 20.87 -9.40
C ILE A 286 15.26 22.34 -9.03
N ILE A 287 15.15 23.19 -10.05
CA ILE A 287 14.93 24.64 -9.88
C ILE A 287 13.43 24.88 -9.73
N VAL A 288 13.04 25.53 -8.64
CA VAL A 288 11.66 25.94 -8.33
C VAL A 288 11.74 27.34 -7.73
N PRO A 289 11.56 28.42 -8.52
CA PRO A 289 11.60 29.79 -8.03
C PRO A 289 10.67 30.03 -6.83
N GLY A 290 11.16 30.65 -5.75
CA GLY A 290 10.40 30.86 -4.50
C GLY A 290 10.27 29.62 -3.58
N PHE A 291 10.95 28.50 -3.88
CA PHE A 291 10.95 27.33 -3.00
C PHE A 291 11.61 27.59 -1.65
N THR A 292 12.60 28.49 -1.62
CA THR A 292 13.32 28.88 -0.40
C THR A 292 12.99 30.30 0.02
N LYS A 293 13.28 30.63 1.28
CA LYS A 293 13.37 32.02 1.75
C LYS A 293 14.25 32.04 3.01
N ASN A 294 15.26 32.89 3.08
CA ASN A 294 16.09 33.10 4.28
C ASN A 294 16.62 31.80 4.94
N HIS A 295 17.36 30.97 4.19
CA HIS A 295 18.01 29.73 4.65
C HIS A 295 17.08 28.56 5.04
N GLY A 296 15.80 28.58 4.64
CA GLY A 296 14.89 27.46 4.82
C GLY A 296 13.86 27.32 3.70
N TYR A 297 12.84 26.49 3.95
CA TYR A 297 11.71 26.36 3.05
C TYR A 297 10.86 27.65 3.04
N GLY A 298 10.51 28.13 1.85
CA GLY A 298 9.57 29.23 1.68
C GLY A 298 8.16 28.81 2.09
N ALA A 299 7.43 29.70 2.77
CA ALA A 299 6.02 29.50 3.15
C ALA A 299 5.03 30.05 2.11
N SER A 300 5.51 30.91 1.20
CA SER A 300 4.74 31.42 0.06
C SER A 300 4.70 30.38 -1.07
N PRO A 301 3.64 30.37 -1.90
CA PRO A 301 3.59 29.50 -3.07
C PRO A 301 4.81 29.72 -3.96
N ALA A 302 5.48 28.63 -4.33
CA ALA A 302 6.61 28.64 -5.25
C ALA A 302 6.13 28.41 -6.69
N ASP A 303 6.96 28.77 -7.67
CA ASP A 303 6.68 28.60 -9.09
C ASP A 303 7.13 27.22 -9.56
N TRP A 304 6.20 26.27 -9.59
CA TRP A 304 6.47 24.88 -9.96
C TRP A 304 6.32 24.69 -11.48
N SER A 305 7.42 24.41 -12.16
CA SER A 305 7.38 23.96 -13.55
C SER A 305 6.74 22.57 -13.68
N ALA A 306 6.26 22.21 -14.87
CA ALA A 306 5.66 20.89 -15.12
C ALA A 306 6.68 19.75 -14.84
N GLU A 307 7.95 19.98 -15.14
CA GLU A 307 9.06 19.06 -14.90
C GLU A 307 9.33 18.91 -13.40
N ALA A 308 9.30 20.01 -12.63
CA ALA A 308 9.48 19.97 -11.18
C ALA A 308 8.34 19.21 -10.49
N ILE A 309 7.09 19.39 -10.95
CA ILE A 309 5.93 18.64 -10.46
C ILE A 309 6.08 17.15 -10.80
N ALA A 310 6.49 16.82 -12.03
CA ALA A 310 6.72 15.45 -12.46
C ALA A 310 7.83 14.76 -11.66
N TYR A 311 8.94 15.46 -11.41
CA TYR A 311 10.04 14.98 -10.56
C TYR A 311 9.55 14.74 -9.12
N TYR A 312 8.84 15.71 -8.52
CA TYR A 312 8.30 15.57 -7.16
C TYR A 312 7.36 14.36 -7.03
N ARG A 313 6.46 14.18 -8.01
CA ARG A 313 5.56 13.03 -8.07
C ARG A 313 6.33 11.73 -8.17
N ASP A 314 7.25 11.62 -9.12
CA ASP A 314 8.00 10.39 -9.38
C ASP A 314 8.93 10.06 -8.19
N LEU A 315 9.50 11.08 -7.52
CA LEU A 315 10.27 10.93 -6.29
C LEU A 315 9.43 10.33 -5.15
N ASN A 316 8.19 10.79 -4.96
CA ASN A 316 7.30 10.23 -3.94
C ASN A 316 6.94 8.76 -4.27
N MET A 317 6.69 8.44 -5.55
CA MET A 317 6.45 7.05 -5.98
C MET A 317 7.67 6.16 -5.74
N MET A 318 8.86 6.64 -6.10
CA MET A 318 10.11 5.92 -5.89
C MET A 318 10.38 5.72 -4.40
N THR A 319 10.04 6.69 -3.55
CA THR A 319 10.20 6.55 -2.09
C THR A 319 9.35 5.40 -1.53
N ILE A 320 8.14 5.19 -2.06
CA ILE A 320 7.30 4.04 -1.67
C ILE A 320 7.97 2.72 -2.11
N LEU A 321 8.42 2.64 -3.36
CA LEU A 321 9.10 1.45 -3.88
C LEU A 321 10.37 1.15 -3.08
N ASP A 322 11.23 2.14 -2.89
CA ASP A 322 12.45 2.04 -2.10
C ASP A 322 12.17 1.59 -0.66
N THR A 323 11.07 2.09 -0.05
CA THR A 323 10.64 1.66 1.29
C THR A 323 10.20 0.20 1.33
N MET A 324 9.50 -0.28 0.31
CA MET A 324 9.13 -1.70 0.19
C MET A 324 10.38 -2.57 -0.04
N PHE A 325 11.26 -2.15 -0.93
CA PHE A 325 12.44 -2.92 -1.31
C PHE A 325 13.58 -2.83 -0.30
N TYR A 326 13.51 -1.90 0.66
CA TYR A 326 14.52 -1.75 1.70
C TYR A 326 14.76 -3.05 2.48
N TYR A 327 13.71 -3.82 2.78
CA TYR A 327 13.83 -5.10 3.48
C TYR A 327 14.25 -6.26 2.57
N LEU A 328 14.19 -6.05 1.26
CA LEU A 328 14.69 -6.98 0.25
C LEU A 328 16.13 -6.64 -0.15
N ALA A 329 16.63 -5.45 0.21
CA ALA A 329 17.99 -5.06 -0.10
C ALA A 329 19.00 -5.79 0.79
N GLY A 330 20.13 -6.15 0.20
CA GLY A 330 21.23 -6.80 0.89
C GLY A 330 21.61 -8.13 0.27
N ARG A 331 22.48 -8.85 0.97
CA ARG A 331 23.03 -10.14 0.56
C ARG A 331 22.86 -11.17 1.67
N PHE A 332 22.50 -12.38 1.28
CA PHE A 332 22.52 -13.54 2.18
C PHE A 332 23.60 -14.49 1.69
N VAL A 333 24.63 -14.66 2.52
CA VAL A 333 25.74 -15.57 2.27
C VAL A 333 25.58 -16.78 3.18
N VAL A 334 25.59 -17.97 2.59
CA VAL A 334 25.63 -19.23 3.33
C VAL A 334 27.08 -19.68 3.38
N ASP A 335 27.64 -19.64 4.58
CA ASP A 335 28.89 -20.33 4.87
C ASP A 335 28.58 -21.81 5.04
N ILE A 336 29.28 -22.65 4.27
CA ILE A 336 29.18 -24.10 4.43
C ILE A 336 30.21 -24.46 5.49
N GLU A 337 29.79 -24.43 6.74
CA GLU A 337 30.57 -25.04 7.80
C GLU A 337 30.45 -26.55 7.67
N ARG A 338 31.62 -27.19 7.56
CA ARG A 338 31.72 -28.64 7.68
C ARG A 338 31.26 -28.96 9.10
N GLU A 339 30.28 -29.85 9.23
CA GLU A 339 29.91 -30.45 10.51
C GLU A 339 31.17 -31.13 11.04
N THR A 340 31.93 -30.41 11.86
CA THR A 340 33.01 -31.01 12.64
C THR A 340 32.30 -31.92 13.60
N ASP A 341 32.56 -33.22 13.47
CA ASP A 341 32.09 -34.30 14.35
C ASP A 341 32.73 -34.17 15.76
N ASP A 342 32.75 -32.95 16.28
CA ASP A 342 33.06 -32.64 17.66
C ASP A 342 31.81 -33.01 18.46
N THR A 343 31.79 -34.28 18.84
CA THR A 343 30.98 -34.86 19.91
C THR A 343 31.33 -34.26 21.29
N SER A 344 31.74 -32.99 21.37
CA SER A 344 31.83 -32.28 22.64
C SER A 344 30.41 -31.91 23.07
N ASP A 345 29.95 -32.59 24.12
CA ASP A 345 28.67 -32.52 24.82
C ASP A 345 28.39 -31.15 25.50
N ASP A 346 28.88 -30.07 24.91
CA ASP A 346 28.77 -28.71 25.42
C ASP A 346 27.75 -27.95 24.55
N GLY A 347 26.46 -28.23 24.78
CA GLY A 347 25.33 -27.80 23.96
C GLY A 347 25.14 -26.28 23.79
N MET A 348 25.95 -25.64 22.95
CA MET A 348 25.74 -24.29 22.40
C MET A 348 26.37 -24.14 20.99
N GLY A 349 25.88 -24.91 20.01
CA GLY A 349 26.17 -24.69 18.59
C GLY A 349 25.21 -23.67 17.98
N GLY A 350 25.54 -22.39 18.05
CA GLY A 350 24.74 -21.28 17.50
C GLY A 350 25.51 -20.51 16.43
N GLY A 351 25.53 -21.00 15.19
CA GLY A 351 25.96 -20.21 14.04
C GLY A 351 24.89 -19.17 13.71
N THR A 352 25.06 -17.93 14.17
CA THR A 352 24.15 -16.83 13.83
C THR A 352 24.36 -16.40 12.37
N PRO A 353 23.32 -16.38 11.52
CA PRO A 353 23.42 -15.77 10.20
C PRO A 353 23.79 -14.29 10.36
N THR A 354 24.90 -13.87 9.76
CA THR A 354 25.32 -12.46 9.74
C THR A 354 24.52 -11.71 8.68
N PHE A 355 23.59 -10.86 9.12
CA PHE A 355 22.93 -9.88 8.28
C PHE A 355 23.90 -8.73 7.99
N GLU A 356 24.55 -8.77 6.84
CA GLU A 356 25.39 -7.67 6.39
C GLU A 356 24.56 -6.72 5.52
N ASN A 357 23.93 -5.74 6.18
CA ASN A 357 23.23 -4.67 5.50
C ASN A 357 24.27 -3.63 5.07
N VAL A 358 24.68 -3.68 3.80
CA VAL A 358 25.81 -2.90 3.25
C VAL A 358 25.59 -1.37 3.33
N ASP A 359 24.34 -0.93 3.58
CA ASP A 359 23.97 0.48 3.70
C ASP A 359 23.57 0.94 5.12
N ALA A 360 23.82 0.15 6.18
CA ALA A 360 23.55 0.57 7.57
C ALA A 360 24.60 1.56 8.15
N GLY A 361 25.40 2.20 7.30
CA GLY A 361 26.34 3.24 7.67
C GLY A 361 25.64 4.58 7.96
N THR A 362 25.74 5.02 9.21
CA THR A 362 25.53 6.40 9.72
C THR A 362 24.09 6.96 9.75
N SER A 363 23.41 6.78 10.88
CA SER A 363 22.72 7.88 11.62
C SER A 363 22.21 7.39 12.98
N GLY A 364 23.15 7.03 13.86
CA GLY A 364 22.90 7.08 15.30
C GLY A 364 23.28 8.47 15.81
N GLU A 365 22.39 9.45 15.65
CA GLU A 365 22.43 10.64 16.49
C GLU A 365 21.48 10.43 17.67
N ALA A 366 22.05 10.60 18.85
CA ALA A 366 21.41 10.46 20.15
C ALA A 366 20.23 11.45 20.27
N PHE A 367 19.09 10.93 20.74
CA PHE A 367 18.03 11.75 21.30
C PHE A 367 18.36 12.01 22.77
N ASP A 368 18.64 13.27 23.09
CA ASP A 368 18.23 13.92 24.34
C ASP A 368 17.03 14.83 24.03
#